data_AF-A0A1Z4LL11-F1
#
_entry.id   AF-A0A1Z4LL11-F1
#
_cell.length_a   1.000
_cell.length_b   1.000
_cell.length_c   1.000
_cell.angle_alpha   90.00
_cell.angle_beta   90.00
_cell.angle_gamma   90.00
#
_symmetry.space_group_name_H-M   'P 1'
#
loop_
_entity.id
_entity.type
_entity.pdbx_description
1 polymer ?
#
loop_
_entity_poly.entity_id
_entity_poly.type
_entity_poly.pdbx_seq_one_letter_code
_entity_poly.pdbx_strand_id
1 'polypeptide(L)' 'MSTAKFHDGNSLADTTDELGKQALKLGLIPSFTVRFYADSREYFIAHNEKSEALTPEEAYLYFKKLVEKA' A
#
# COMPACT_ATOMS: atom_id res chain seq x y z
N MET A 1 -14.86 7.05 -20.34
CA MET A 1 -13.99 8.20 -20.02
C MET A 1 -13.29 7.88 -18.72
N SER A 2 -12.08 7.33 -18.82
CA SER A 2 -11.36 6.69 -17.71
C SER A 2 -10.85 7.74 -16.72
N THR A 3 -11.49 7.84 -15.55
CA THR A 3 -11.10 8.75 -14.47
C THR A 3 -9.94 8.16 -13.66
N ALA A 4 -8.76 8.04 -14.27
CA ALA A 4 -7.53 7.76 -13.54
C ALA A 4 -7.03 9.08 -12.92
N LYS A 5 -7.65 9.49 -11.79
CA LYS A 5 -7.17 10.61 -10.97
C LYS A 5 -5.95 10.16 -10.16
N PHE A 6 -4.80 10.03 -10.81
CA PHE A 6 -3.51 9.91 -10.13
C PHE A 6 -2.58 10.99 -10.69
N HIS A 7 -2.88 12.26 -10.38
CA HIS A 7 -2.05 13.39 -10.79
C HIS A 7 -1.08 13.89 -9.72
N ASP A 8 -1.11 13.30 -8.52
CA ASP A 8 -0.24 13.69 -7.42
C ASP A 8 0.28 12.44 -6.71
N GLY A 9 1.60 12.28 -6.62
CA GLY A 9 2.24 11.19 -5.87
C GLY A 9 1.79 11.14 -4.40
N ASN A 10 1.29 12.25 -3.86
CA ASN A 10 0.70 12.33 -2.53
C ASN A 10 -0.66 11.61 -2.42
N SER A 11 -1.50 11.61 -3.47
CA SER A 11 -2.79 10.91 -3.47
C SER A 11 -2.62 9.40 -3.54
N LEU A 12 -1.60 8.92 -4.26
CA LEU A 12 -1.35 7.49 -4.34
C LEU A 12 -0.90 6.94 -2.99
N ALA A 13 0.06 7.61 -2.33
CA ALA A 13 0.52 7.20 -1.01
C ALA A 13 -0.59 7.22 0.05
N ASP A 14 -1.53 8.17 -0.04
CA ASP A 14 -2.71 8.21 0.84
C ASP A 14 -3.65 7.02 0.57
N THR A 15 -3.92 6.75 -0.71
CA THR A 15 -4.77 5.60 -1.11
C THR A 15 -4.12 4.26 -0.71
N THR A 16 -2.80 4.14 -0.81
CA THR A 16 -2.04 2.97 -0.35
C THR A 16 -2.20 2.75 1.14
N ASP A 17 -2.16 3.81 1.94
CA ASP A 17 -2.34 3.73 3.40
C ASP A 17 -3.76 3.28 3.77
N GLU A 18 -4.78 3.80 3.09
CA GLU A 18 -6.17 3.36 3.28
C GLU A 18 -6.36 1.88 2.92
N LEU A 19 -5.81 1.44 1.78
CA LEU A 19 -5.85 0.04 1.36
C LEU A 19 -5.09 -0.88 2.32
N GLY A 20 -3.93 -0.44 2.82
CA GLY A 20 -3.15 -1.19 3.82
C GLY A 20 -3.92 -1.36 5.13
N LYS A 21 -4.56 -0.29 5.62
CA LYS A 21 -5.47 -0.35 6.78
C LYS A 21 -6.66 -1.27 6.53
N GLN A 22 -7.22 -1.26 5.33
CA GLN A 22 -8.33 -2.15 4.99
C GLN A 22 -7.88 -3.62 4.96
N ALA A 23 -6.73 -3.91 4.34
CA ALA A 23 -6.15 -5.26 4.32
C ALA A 23 -5.85 -5.77 5.74
N LEU A 24 -5.37 -4.89 6.63
CA LEU A 24 -5.15 -5.20 8.05
C LEU A 24 -6.47 -5.52 8.76
N LYS A 25 -7.52 -4.70 8.55
CA LYS A 25 -8.85 -4.93 9.13
C LYS A 25 -9.49 -6.25 8.66
N LEU A 26 -9.26 -6.62 7.40
CA LEU A 26 -9.74 -7.87 6.81
C LEU A 26 -8.89 -9.09 7.24
N GLY A 27 -7.80 -8.88 7.98
CA GLY A 27 -6.90 -9.95 8.41
C GLY A 27 -6.08 -10.57 7.27
N LEU A 28 -5.96 -9.88 6.12
CA LEU A 28 -5.22 -10.34 4.94
C LEU A 28 -3.71 -10.19 5.12
N ILE A 29 -3.30 -9.23 5.94
CA ILE A 29 -1.91 -9.03 6.36
C ILE A 29 -1.86 -9.00 7.88
N PRO A 30 -0.80 -9.55 8.52
CA PRO A 30 -0.67 -9.51 9.97
C PRO A 30 -0.26 -8.11 10.46
N SER A 31 0.60 -7.42 9.72
CA SER A 31 1.02 -6.05 10.00
C SER A 31 1.75 -5.44 8.79
N PHE A 32 1.84 -4.11 8.75
CA PHE A 32 2.70 -3.37 7.83
C PHE A 32 3.30 -2.16 8.52
N THR A 33 4.45 -1.70 8.04
CA THR A 33 5.15 -0.49 8.53
C THR A 33 5.27 0.50 7.38
N VAL A 34 5.05 1.78 7.68
CA VAL A 34 5.23 2.87 6.71
C VAL A 34 6.40 3.72 7.17
N ARG A 35 7.39 3.89 6.29
CA ARG A 35 8.53 4.77 6.51
C ARG A 35 8.34 6.03 5.69
N PHE A 36 8.26 7.17 6.37
CA PHE A 36 8.08 8.47 5.76
C PHE A 36 9.45 9.10 5.45
N TYR A 37 9.68 9.45 4.19
CA TYR A 37 10.79 10.29 3.75
C TYR A 37 10.25 11.68 3.38
N ALA A 38 11.17 12.63 3.20
CA ALA A 38 10.82 14.00 2.83
C ALA A 38 10.09 14.09 1.46
N ASP A 39 10.40 13.17 0.55
CA ASP A 39 9.89 13.17 -0.83
C ASP A 39 9.02 11.94 -1.17
N SER A 40 9.10 10.87 -0.37
CA SER A 40 8.47 9.58 -0.67
C SER A 40 8.08 8.80 0.59
N ARG A 41 7.37 7.68 0.41
CA ARG A 41 7.07 6.73 1.49
C ARG A 41 7.51 5.33 1.07
N GLU A 42 8.04 4.55 2.00
CA GLU A 42 8.31 3.13 1.79
C GLU A 42 7.37 2.31 2.67
N TYR A 43 6.90 1.19 2.14
CA TYR A 43 5.98 0.29 2.81
C TYR A 43 6.66 -1.06 3.02
N PHE A 44 6.65 -1.55 4.26
CA PHE A 44 7.16 -2.86 4.62
C PHE A 44 5.99 -3.73 5.05
N ILE A 45 5.73 -4.81 4.34
CA ILE A 45 4.60 -5.70 4.62
C ILE A 45 5.14 -7.01 5.20
N ALA A 46 4.71 -7.35 6.42
CA ALA A 46 5.18 -8.53 7.13
C ALA A 46 4.44 -9.81 6.69
N HIS A 47 4.42 -10.11 5.38
CA HIS A 47 3.63 -11.24 4.86
C HIS A 47 4.44 -12.52 4.66
N ASN A 48 5.77 -12.47 4.49
CA ASN A 48 6.66 -13.64 4.41
C ASN A 48 8.09 -13.25 4.82
N GLU A 49 8.97 -14.24 5.02
CA GLU A 49 10.36 -14.16 5.55
C GLU A 49 11.28 -13.08 4.95
N LYS A 50 10.85 -12.35 3.92
CA LYS A 50 11.47 -11.13 3.44
C LYS A 50 10.44 -9.99 3.46
N SER A 51 10.53 -9.14 4.48
CA SER A 51 9.89 -7.82 4.46
C SER A 51 10.71 -6.92 3.55
N GLU A 52 10.41 -6.95 2.26
CA GLU A 52 11.03 -6.03 1.29
C GLU A 52 10.37 -4.65 1.38
N ALA A 53 11.19 -3.61 1.17
CA ALA A 53 10.70 -2.24 1.07
C ALA A 53 9.99 -2.08 -0.27
N LEU A 54 8.70 -1.78 -0.22
CA LEU A 54 7.89 -1.50 -1.41
C LEU A 54 7.71 0.01 -1.55
N THR A 55 7.78 0.48 -2.78
CA THR A 55 7.37 1.84 -3.12
C THR A 55 5.85 2.02 -2.91
N PRO A 56 5.34 3.27 -2.83
CA PRO A 56 3.90 3.51 -2.68
C PRO A 56 3.06 2.85 -3.78
N GLU A 57 3.61 2.79 -4.99
CA GLU A 57 3.01 2.18 -6.18
C GLU A 57 2.93 0.67 -6.07
N GLU A 58 4.03 0.02 -5.67
CA GLU A 58 4.07 -1.42 -5.49
C GLU A 58 3.18 -1.88 -4.34
N ALA A 59 3.22 -1.15 -3.22
CA ALA A 59 2.35 -1.42 -2.08
C ALA A 59 0.87 -1.21 -2.43
N TYR A 60 0.53 -0.19 -3.23
CA TYR A 60 -0.83 0.01 -3.73
C TYR A 60 -1.32 -1.21 -4.52
N LEU A 61 -0.52 -1.66 -5.49
CA LEU A 61 -0.87 -2.83 -6.32
C LEU A 61 -0.98 -4.10 -5.48
N TYR A 62 -0.12 -4.25 -4.47
CA TYR A 62 -0.13 -5.39 -3.56
C TYR A 62 -1.40 -5.40 -2.70
N PHE A 63 -1.69 -4.31 -1.98
CA PHE A 63 -2.89 -4.22 -1.15
C PHE A 63 -4.16 -4.33 -1.97
N LYS A 64 -4.22 -3.69 -3.14
CA LYS A 64 -5.36 -3.79 -4.04
C LYS A 64 -5.60 -5.24 -4.45
N LYS A 65 -4.57 -5.99 -4.87
CA LYS A 65 -4.69 -7.41 -5.21
C LYS A 65 -5.16 -8.27 -4.03
N LEU A 66 -4.74 -7.96 -2.80
CA LEU A 66 -5.20 -8.67 -1.62
C LEU A 66 -6.69 -8.39 -1.36
N VAL A 67 -7.08 -7.12 -1.37
CA VAL A 67 -8.46 -6.69 -1.14
C VAL A 67 -9.41 -7.19 -2.24
N GLU A 68 -8.99 -7.20 -3.51
CA GLU A 68 -9.81 -7.72 -4.62
C GLU A 68 -9.93 -9.25 -4.63
N LYS A 69 -9.02 -9.96 -3.96
CA LYS A 69 -9.06 -11.43 -3.84
C LYS A 69 -9.87 -11.94 -2.64
N ALA A 70 -10.18 -11.06 -1.68
CA ALA A 70 -10.93 -11.36 -0.47
C ALA A 70 -12.43 -11.19 -0.69
#